data_AF-A0A3D9JMN8-F1
#
_entry.id   AF-A0A3D9JMN8-F1
#
_cell.length_a   1.000
_cell.length_b   1.000
_cell.length_c   1.000
_cell.angle_alpha   90.00
_cell.angle_beta   90.00
_cell.angle_gamma   90.00
#
_symmetry.space_group_name_H-M   'P 1'
#
loop_
_entity.id
_entity.type
_entity.pdbx_description
1 polymer ?
#
loop_
_entity_poly.entity_id
_entity_poly.type
_entity_poly.pdbx_seq_one_letter_code
_entity_poly.pdbx_strand_id
1 'polypeptide(L)' 'MFLFTLIPILFIIMGAIGVFFPRISWYLSVGWQFKNAEPSTAALVSARIGGIFAIVAGIFILTSGIFPK' A
#
# COMPACT_ATOMS: atom_id res chain seq x y z
N MET A 1 -0.41 -8.94 -21.38
CA MET A 1 0.95 -8.41 -21.12
C MET A 1 0.88 -7.11 -20.33
N PHE A 2 0.47 -5.96 -20.90
CA PHE A 2 0.53 -4.66 -20.18
C PHE A 2 -0.33 -4.53 -18.91
N LEU A 3 -1.59 -5.00 -18.94
CA LEU A 3 -2.52 -4.85 -17.82
C LEU A 3 -2.05 -5.59 -16.55
N PHE A 4 -1.37 -6.72 -16.71
CA PHE A 4 -0.88 -7.55 -15.60
C PHE A 4 0.30 -6.92 -14.87
N THR A 5 1.12 -6.12 -15.57
CA THR A 5 2.26 -5.41 -14.98
C THR A 5 1.82 -4.18 -14.19
N LEU A 6 0.64 -3.62 -14.47
CA LEU A 6 0.11 -2.48 -13.73
C LEU A 6 -0.25 -2.84 -12.28
N ILE A 7 -0.75 -4.06 -12.04
CA ILE A 7 -1.16 -4.52 -10.71
C ILE A 7 0.00 -4.48 -9.69
N PRO A 8 1.18 -5.11 -9.92
CA PRO A 8 2.28 -5.04 -8.97
C PRO A 8 2.81 -3.61 -8.79
N ILE A 9 2.81 -2.78 -9.84
CA ILE A 9 3.20 -1.37 -9.75
C ILE A 9 2.25 -0.61 -8.81
N LEU A 10 0.94 -0.82 -8.94
CA LEU A 10 -0.05 -0.23 -8.03
C LEU A 10 0.17 -0.68 -6.58
N PHE A 11 0.49 -1.95 -6.34
CA PHE A 11 0.85 -2.46 -5.02
C PHE A 11 2.07 -1.75 -4.43
N ILE A 12 3.12 -1.53 -5.24
CA ILE A 12 4.33 -0.81 -4.81
C ILE A 12 4.00 0.64 -4.49
N ILE A 13 3.21 1.33 -5.32
CA ILE A 13 2.83 2.73 -5.10
C ILE A 13 1.99 2.87 -3.83
N MET A 14 0.96 2.05 -3.67
CA MET A 14 0.10 2.06 -2.48
C MET A 14 0.89 1.70 -1.22
N GLY A 15 1.81 0.75 -1.33
CA GLY A 15 2.70 0.40 -0.24
C GLY A 15 3.64 1.54 0.14
N ALA A 16 4.22 2.24 -0.83
CA ALA A 16 5.05 3.42 -0.60
C ALA A 16 4.26 4.55 0.10
N ILE A 17 3.01 4.78 -0.29
CA ILE A 17 2.11 5.73 0.40
C ILE A 17 1.90 5.29 1.86
N GLY A 18 1.68 4.00 2.12
CA GLY A 18 1.57 3.46 3.49
C GLY A 18 2.82 3.68 4.35
N VAL A 19 4.01 3.53 3.76
CA VAL A 19 5.29 3.68 4.46
C VAL A 19 5.65 5.14 4.73
N PHE A 20 5.65 5.97 3.69
CA PHE A 20 6.12 7.35 3.76
C PHE A 20 5.03 8.32 4.24
N PHE A 21 3.77 8.05 3.92
CA PHE A 21 2.62 8.90 4.23
C PHE A 21 1.52 8.14 5.00
N PRO A 22 1.82 7.58 6.18
CA PRO A 22 0.89 6.70 6.91
C PRO A 22 -0.41 7.41 7.32
N ARG A 23 -0.38 8.73 7.56
CA ARG A 23 -1.59 9.53 7.82
C ARG A 23 -2.52 9.58 6.60
N ILE A 24 -1.95 9.77 5.41
CA ILE A 24 -2.72 9.79 4.15
C ILE A 24 -3.26 8.39 3.89
N SER A 25 -2.45 7.36 4.05
CA SER A 25 -2.87 5.96 3.92
C SER A 25 -4.03 5.62 4.86
N TRP A 26 -3.96 6.03 6.13
CA TRP A 26 -5.06 5.86 7.08
C TRP A 26 -6.31 6.62 6.66
N TYR A 27 -6.16 7.87 6.20
CA TYR A 27 -7.29 8.70 5.76
C TYR A 27 -8.01 8.08 4.56
N LEU A 28 -7.26 7.60 3.56
CA LEU A 28 -7.78 6.92 2.38
C LEU A 28 -8.46 5.58 2.73
N SER A 29 -8.04 4.92 3.80
CA SER A 29 -8.60 3.65 4.24
C SER A 29 -9.89 3.84 5.04
N VAL A 30 -9.79 4.47 6.21
CA VAL A 30 -10.90 4.59 7.18
C VAL A 30 -11.07 6.00 7.71
N GLY A 31 -10.03 6.83 7.66
CA GLY A 31 -10.07 8.17 8.26
C GLY A 31 -11.09 9.11 7.60
N TRP A 32 -11.42 8.90 6.33
CA TRP A 32 -12.48 9.64 5.63
C TRP A 32 -13.88 9.48 6.23
N GLN A 33 -14.10 8.42 7.02
CA GLN A 33 -15.39 8.14 7.67
C GLN A 33 -15.59 8.97 8.94
N PHE A 34 -14.52 9.57 9.47
CA PHE A 34 -14.54 10.30 10.72
C PHE A 34 -14.33 11.80 10.46
N LYS A 35 -15.16 12.65 11.07
CA LYS A 35 -15.05 14.11 10.88
C LYS A 35 -13.82 14.73 11.55
N ASN A 36 -13.44 14.26 12.74
CA ASN A 36 -12.37 14.85 13.57
C ASN A 36 -11.61 13.78 14.36
N ALA A 37 -11.36 12.61 13.76
CA ALA A 37 -10.57 11.56 14.41
C ALA A 37 -9.13 11.62 13.91
N GLU A 38 -8.19 11.57 14.86
CA GLU A 38 -6.78 11.40 14.54
C GLU A 38 -6.41 9.91 14.53
N PRO A 39 -5.52 9.48 13.60
CA PRO A 39 -5.02 8.13 13.61
C PRO A 39 -4.25 7.86 14.89
N SER A 40 -4.58 6.76 15.57
CA SER A 40 -3.78 6.30 16.70
C SER A 40 -2.37 5.89 16.27
N THR A 41 -1.43 5.86 17.20
CA THR A 41 -0.06 5.37 16.95
C THR A 41 -0.06 3.97 16.35
N ALA A 42 -0.95 3.10 16.81
CA ALA A 42 -1.11 1.75 16.29
C ALA A 42 -1.57 1.76 14.82
N ALA A 43 -2.49 2.65 14.44
CA ALA A 43 -2.95 2.79 13.06
C ALA A 43 -1.86 3.30 12.11
N LEU A 44 -0.98 4.19 12.59
CA LEU A 44 0.16 4.66 11.79
C LEU A 44 1.22 3.57 11.62
N VAL A 45 1.47 2.77 12.67
CA VAL A 45 2.41 1.64 12.62
C VAL A 45 1.87 0.54 11.70
N SER A 46 0.58 0.22 11.78
CA SER A 46 -0.03 -0.79 10.90
C SER A 46 -0.01 -0.35 9.43
N ALA A 47 -0.24 0.95 9.15
CA ALA A 47 -0.11 1.49 7.79
C ALA A 47 1.31 1.31 7.23
N ARG A 48 2.34 1.54 8.05
CA ARG A 48 3.74 1.33 7.64
C ARG A 48 4.05 -0.14 7.40
N ILE A 49 3.68 -1.02 8.33
CA ILE A 49 3.93 -2.47 8.22
C ILE A 49 3.20 -3.04 7.00
N GLY A 50 1.91 -2.72 6.85
CA GLY A 50 1.12 -3.12 5.68
C GLY A 50 1.70 -2.57 4.38
N GLY A 51 2.21 -1.34 4.40
CA GLY A 51 2.88 -0.73 3.26
C GLY A 51 4.16 -1.47 2.84
N ILE A 52 4.99 -1.89 3.81
CA ILE A 52 6.18 -2.71 3.54
C ILE A 52 5.77 -4.04 2.91
N PHE A 53 4.77 -4.72 3.46
CA PHE A 53 4.27 -5.99 2.90
C PHE A 53 3.73 -5.80 1.48
N ALA A 54 3.01 -4.72 1.20
CA ALA A 54 2.50 -4.41 -0.14
C ALA A 54 3.64 -4.17 -1.15
N ILE A 55 4.70 -3.46 -0.76
CA ILE A 55 5.89 -3.28 -1.61
C ILE A 55 6.56 -4.63 -1.89
N VAL A 56 6.80 -5.44 -0.86
CA VAL A 56 7.45 -6.75 -1.00
C VAL A 56 6.62 -7.66 -1.92
N ALA A 57 5.31 -7.70 -1.73
CA ALA A 57 4.40 -8.48 -2.58
C ALA A 57 4.43 -7.97 -4.03
N GLY A 58 4.39 -6.65 -4.25
CA GLY A 58 4.46 -6.07 -5.59
C GLY A 58 5.77 -6.38 -6.32
N ILE A 59 6.91 -6.28 -5.63
CA ILE A 59 8.22 -6.65 -6.18
C ILE A 59 8.24 -8.15 -6.50
N PHE A 60 7.82 -8.99 -5.56
CA PHE A 60 7.80 -10.45 -5.74
C PHE A 60 6.96 -10.84 -6.97
N ILE A 61 5.76 -10.29 -7.09
CA ILE A 61 4.88 -10.53 -8.23
C ILE A 61 5.53 -10.08 -9.53
N LEU A 62 6.17 -8.91 -9.55
CA LEU A 62 6.86 -8.38 -10.73
C LEU A 62 8.03 -9.26 -11.18
N THR A 63 8.77 -9.86 -10.23
CA THR A 63 9.96 -10.68 -10.52
C THR A 63 9.68 -12.16 -10.71
N SER A 64 8.60 -12.69 -10.12
CA SER A 64 8.29 -14.13 -10.07
C SER A 64 7.99 -14.79 -11.42
N GLY A 65 7.74 -14.00 -12.48
CA GLY A 65 7.42 -14.55 -13.81
C GLY A 65 6.05 -15.24 -13.87
N ILE A 66 5.21 -15.09 -12.83
CA ILE A 66 3.85 -15.66 -12.76
C ILE A 66 2.96 -15.09 -13.87
N PHE A 67 3.18 -13.82 -14.26
CA PHE A 67 2.44 -13.19 -15.35
C PHE A 67 3.24 -13.26 -16.66
N PRO A 68 2.59 -13.61 -17.79
CA PRO A 68 3.24 -13.59 -19.09
C PRO A 68 3.65 -12.15 -19.44
N LYS A 69 4.96 -11.96 -19.58
CA LYS A 69 5.61 -10.67 -19.88
C LYS A 69 5.29 -10.20 -21.28
#